data_AF-A0A3N5W483-F1
#
_entry.id   AF-A0A3N5W483-F1
#
_cell.length_a   1.000
_cell.length_b   1.000
_cell.length_c   1.000
_cell.angle_alpha   90.00
_cell.angle_beta   90.00
_cell.angle_gamma   90.00
#
_symmetry.space_group_name_H-M   'P 1'
#
loop_
_entity.id
_entity.type
_entity.pdbx_description
1 polymer ?
#
loop_
_entity_poly.entity_id
_entity_poly.type
_entity_poly.pdbx_seq_one_letter_code
_entity_poly.pdbx_strand_id
1 'polypeptide(L)'
;MPASGDDRALRDADERAIAVRFLAPGDWERAASGAGWETAIIGIGEKDPDGSRPDYTGWTAAVRRETRAAGLRRSVVEVAGQRQARAGETGYALAANAARARRIGERAAGEIGFFYYSGEGENTRAFRSPFGRWPKWSEMWVYSLIGEGGPAQWQNLASPYVSLRVAPLGGDPLLARLALQGSVLVPYAPEPTWEDRGLLAKLELRARVRPGVAAHLLWEWHTS
;
A
#
# COMPACT_ATOMS: atom_id res chain seq x y z
N MET A 1 -35.73 -2.73 35.78
CA MET A 1 -35.29 -2.27 34.46
C MET A 1 -33.91 -2.86 34.21
N PRO A 2 -33.74 -3.79 33.27
CA PRO A 2 -32.41 -4.29 32.94
C PRO A 2 -31.66 -3.24 32.10
N ALA A 3 -30.39 -3.02 32.42
CA ALA A 3 -29.51 -2.12 31.70
C ALA A 3 -29.42 -2.55 30.22
N SER A 4 -29.79 -1.65 29.30
CA SER A 4 -29.58 -1.82 27.86
C SER A 4 -28.09 -1.76 27.57
N GLY A 5 -27.47 -2.94 27.47
CA GLY A 5 -26.07 -3.16 27.13
C GLY A 5 -25.78 -2.94 25.64
N ASP A 6 -26.04 -1.75 25.13
CA ASP A 6 -25.67 -1.32 23.76
C ASP A 6 -24.30 -0.62 23.75
N ASP A 7 -23.29 -1.33 24.25
CA ASP A 7 -21.87 -0.95 24.13
C ASP A 7 -21.10 -1.98 23.28
N ARG A 8 -21.82 -2.70 22.41
CA ARG A 8 -21.27 -3.71 21.48
C ARG A 8 -20.99 -3.20 20.08
N ALA A 9 -21.31 -1.94 19.77
CA ALA A 9 -21.26 -1.36 18.42
C ALA A 9 -19.87 -1.33 17.73
N LEU A 10 -18.84 -1.93 18.32
CA LEU A 10 -17.47 -1.96 17.78
C LEU A 10 -16.76 -3.32 17.95
N ARG A 11 -17.43 -4.40 18.37
CA ARG A 11 -16.78 -5.72 18.45
C ARG A 11 -16.80 -6.39 17.07
N ASP A 12 -15.67 -6.23 16.39
CA ASP A 12 -15.08 -7.05 15.34
C ASP A 12 -15.98 -8.16 14.78
N ALA A 13 -16.36 -8.04 13.50
CA ALA A 13 -16.78 -9.20 12.74
C ALA A 13 -15.70 -10.29 12.88
N ASP A 14 -16.11 -11.56 12.97
CA ASP A 14 -15.18 -12.68 13.05
C ASP A 14 -14.44 -12.78 11.71
N GLU A 15 -13.29 -12.11 11.60
CA GLU A 15 -12.43 -12.16 10.42
C GLU A 15 -11.57 -13.42 10.49
N ARG A 16 -11.63 -14.21 9.41
CA ARG A 16 -10.79 -15.39 9.22
C ARG A 16 -10.06 -15.24 7.91
N ALA A 17 -8.75 -15.38 7.94
CA ALA A 17 -7.91 -15.32 6.75
C ALA A 17 -7.04 -16.57 6.61
N ILE A 18 -6.88 -17.02 5.37
CA ILE A 18 -5.87 -18.00 4.96
C ILE A 18 -5.02 -17.39 3.87
N ALA A 19 -3.71 -17.46 4.02
CA ALA A 19 -2.76 -16.94 3.05
C ALA A 19 -1.77 -18.04 2.65
N VAL A 20 -1.66 -18.28 1.34
CA VAL A 20 -0.67 -19.19 0.77
C VAL A 20 0.23 -18.39 -0.16
N ARG A 21 1.54 -18.48 0.06
CA ARG A 21 2.56 -17.80 -0.75
C ARG A 21 3.44 -18.85 -1.42
N PHE A 22 3.61 -18.71 -2.72
CA PHE A 22 4.44 -19.54 -3.57
C PHE A 22 5.66 -18.73 -4.01
N LEU A 23 6.83 -19.32 -3.87
CA LEU A 23 8.10 -18.80 -4.40
C LEU A 23 8.56 -19.71 -5.52
N ALA A 24 9.12 -19.17 -6.60
CA ALA A 24 9.60 -19.99 -7.71
C ALA A 24 10.78 -20.89 -7.26
N PRO A 25 10.98 -22.07 -7.89
CA PRO A 25 12.15 -22.92 -7.59
C PRO A 25 13.47 -22.17 -7.80
N GLY A 26 14.37 -22.22 -6.80
CA GLY A 26 15.64 -21.47 -6.80
C GLY A 26 15.53 -20.02 -6.33
N ASP A 27 14.32 -19.51 -6.08
CA ASP A 27 14.11 -18.18 -5.50
C ASP A 27 14.15 -18.20 -3.96
N TRP A 28 14.41 -19.32 -3.27
CA TRP A 28 14.54 -19.28 -1.81
C TRP A 28 15.77 -18.46 -1.36
N GLU A 29 16.91 -18.59 -2.06
CA GLU A 29 18.10 -17.74 -1.85
C GLU A 29 17.87 -16.30 -2.33
N ARG A 30 17.15 -16.13 -3.45
CA ARG A 30 16.90 -14.79 -4.04
C ARG A 30 15.80 -14.02 -3.31
N ALA A 31 14.84 -14.70 -2.71
CA ALA A 31 13.81 -14.13 -1.83
C ALA A 31 14.45 -13.53 -0.57
N ALA A 32 15.49 -14.16 -0.02
CA ALA A 32 16.29 -13.55 1.05
C ALA A 32 16.96 -12.23 0.60
N SER A 33 17.33 -12.13 -0.68
CA SER A 33 17.83 -10.89 -1.30
C SER A 33 16.74 -9.94 -1.82
N GLY A 34 15.45 -10.31 -1.72
CA GLY A 34 14.30 -9.54 -2.21
C GLY A 34 14.22 -9.39 -3.74
N ALA A 35 14.83 -10.29 -4.51
CA ALA A 35 14.71 -10.36 -5.97
C ALA A 35 14.10 -11.70 -6.37
N GLY A 36 13.17 -11.72 -7.33
CA GLY A 36 12.51 -12.96 -7.76
C GLY A 36 11.03 -12.77 -8.11
N TRP A 37 10.38 -13.89 -8.39
CA TRP A 37 8.93 -13.97 -8.57
C TRP A 37 8.27 -14.47 -7.30
N GLU A 38 7.16 -13.85 -6.96
CA GLU A 38 6.33 -14.23 -5.82
C GLU A 38 4.88 -14.26 -6.26
N THR A 39 4.19 -15.35 -5.94
CA THR A 39 2.75 -15.48 -6.17
C THR A 39 2.07 -15.71 -4.82
N ALA A 40 0.93 -15.09 -4.59
CA ALA A 40 0.16 -15.28 -3.38
C ALA A 40 -1.32 -15.49 -3.70
N ILE A 41 -1.97 -16.36 -2.94
CA ILE A 41 -3.42 -16.54 -2.92
C ILE A 41 -3.86 -16.35 -1.47
N ILE A 42 -4.86 -15.49 -1.26
CA ILE A 42 -5.37 -15.15 0.06
C ILE A 42 -6.88 -15.27 0.02
N GLY A 43 -7.44 -16.04 0.94
CA GLY A 43 -8.87 -16.08 1.22
C GLY A 43 -9.17 -15.34 2.51
N ILE A 44 -10.17 -14.47 2.51
CA ILE A 44 -10.70 -13.79 3.70
C ILE A 44 -12.20 -14.06 3.78
N GLY A 45 -12.68 -14.38 4.97
CA GLY A 45 -14.10 -14.40 5.30
C GLY A 45 -14.34 -13.52 6.52
N GLU A 46 -15.32 -12.63 6.45
CA GLU A 46 -15.84 -11.90 7.60
C GLU A 46 -17.27 -12.36 7.80
N LYS A 47 -17.57 -12.88 8.99
CA LYS A 47 -18.93 -13.23 9.38
C LYS A 47 -19.40 -12.25 10.44
N ASP A 48 -20.58 -11.69 10.23
CA ASP A 48 -21.19 -10.82 11.23
C ASP A 48 -22.05 -11.66 12.20
N PRO A 49 -21.69 -11.73 13.49
CA PRO A 49 -22.41 -12.58 14.43
C PRO A 49 -23.83 -12.12 14.74
N ASP A 50 -24.15 -10.83 14.58
CA ASP A 50 -25.47 -10.26 14.87
C ASP A 50 -26.33 -9.99 13.63
N GLY A 51 -25.77 -10.13 12.43
CA GLY A 51 -26.46 -9.95 11.15
C GLY A 51 -26.80 -8.49 10.84
N SER A 52 -26.24 -7.52 11.57
CA SER A 52 -26.36 -6.09 11.29
C SER A 52 -25.66 -5.65 10.01
N ARG A 53 -24.68 -6.44 9.54
CA ARG A 53 -23.89 -6.26 8.33
C ARG A 53 -23.91 -7.52 7.50
N PRO A 54 -23.89 -7.40 6.16
CA PRO A 54 -23.80 -8.57 5.30
C PRO A 54 -22.43 -9.24 5.44
N ASP A 55 -22.44 -10.57 5.52
CA ASP A 55 -21.24 -11.40 5.45
C ASP A 55 -20.40 -11.07 4.21
N TYR A 56 -19.08 -11.19 4.36
CA TYR A 56 -18.12 -10.95 3.30
C TYR A 56 -17.25 -12.18 3.06
N THR A 57 -16.99 -12.49 1.80
CA THR A 57 -15.94 -13.45 1.43
C THR A 57 -15.14 -12.90 0.26
N GLY A 58 -13.83 -12.84 0.42
CA GLY A 58 -12.89 -12.35 -0.57
C GLY A 58 -11.85 -13.41 -0.92
N TRP A 59 -11.52 -13.51 -2.20
CA TRP A 59 -10.37 -14.29 -2.69
C TRP A 59 -9.48 -13.38 -3.51
N THR A 60 -8.25 -13.18 -3.06
CA THR A 60 -7.24 -12.37 -3.74
C THR A 60 -6.15 -13.27 -4.31
N ALA A 61 -5.84 -13.11 -5.59
CA ALA A 61 -4.66 -13.68 -6.22
C ALA A 61 -3.73 -12.54 -6.64
N ALA A 62 -2.45 -12.64 -6.27
CA ALA A 62 -1.45 -11.62 -6.54
C ALA A 62 -0.17 -12.23 -7.11
N VAL A 63 0.46 -11.50 -8.03
CA VAL A 63 1.78 -11.82 -8.57
C VAL A 63 2.66 -10.59 -8.45
N ARG A 64 3.88 -10.80 -7.96
CA ARG A 64 4.91 -9.78 -7.82
C ARG A 64 6.19 -10.26 -8.47
N ARG A 65 6.86 -9.35 -9.15
CA ARG A 65 8.24 -9.50 -9.60
C ARG A 65 9.07 -8.35 -9.05
N GLU A 66 10.11 -8.66 -8.31
CA GLU A 66 11.13 -7.69 -7.93
C GLU A 66 12.46 -8.07 -8.60
N THR A 67 13.13 -7.10 -9.23
CA THR A 67 14.49 -7.29 -9.72
C THR A 67 15.43 -6.33 -9.01
N ARG A 68 16.62 -6.81 -8.65
CA ARG A 68 17.71 -6.02 -8.10
C ARG A 68 18.96 -6.31 -8.90
N ALA A 69 19.62 -5.26 -9.37
CA ALA A 69 20.88 -5.36 -10.07
C ALA A 69 21.93 -4.45 -9.41
N ALA A 70 23.19 -4.70 -9.73
CA ALA A 70 24.32 -3.90 -9.22
C ALA A 70 24.08 -2.39 -9.43
N GLY A 71 24.51 -1.58 -8.46
CA GLY A 71 24.34 -0.12 -8.51
C GLY A 71 22.94 0.38 -8.13
N LEU A 72 22.26 -0.28 -7.18
CA LEU A 72 20.93 0.09 -6.66
C LEU A 72 19.86 0.24 -7.75
N ARG A 73 19.95 -0.56 -8.81
CA ARG A 73 18.87 -0.67 -9.79
C ARG A 73 17.83 -1.63 -9.23
N ARG A 74 16.62 -1.13 -9.02
CA ARG A 74 15.49 -1.93 -8.55
C ARG A 74 14.32 -1.73 -9.48
N SER A 75 13.61 -2.79 -9.82
CA SER A 75 12.28 -2.69 -10.42
C SER A 75 11.30 -3.56 -9.66
N VAL A 76 10.07 -3.10 -9.53
CA VAL A 76 8.95 -3.89 -9.01
C VAL A 76 7.80 -3.78 -9.99
N VAL A 77 7.14 -4.92 -10.21
CA VAL A 77 5.80 -4.98 -10.81
C VAL A 77 4.98 -5.90 -9.91
N GLU A 78 3.82 -5.45 -9.49
CA GLU A 78 2.89 -6.20 -8.66
C GLU A 78 1.47 -5.98 -9.17
N VAL A 79 0.69 -7.05 -9.26
CA VAL A 79 -0.70 -7.03 -9.72
C VAL A 79 -1.50 -7.98 -8.85
N ALA A 80 -2.69 -7.56 -8.45
CA ALA A 80 -3.60 -8.37 -7.64
C ALA A 80 -5.03 -8.25 -8.15
N GLY A 81 -5.66 -9.39 -8.38
CA GLY A 81 -7.10 -9.48 -8.66
C GLY A 81 -7.82 -10.05 -7.44
N GLN A 82 -8.99 -9.53 -7.15
CA GLN A 82 -9.79 -9.97 -6.01
C GLN A 82 -11.22 -10.24 -6.46
N ARG A 83 -11.75 -11.42 -6.15
CA ARG A 83 -13.18 -11.72 -6.23
C ARG A 83 -13.78 -11.47 -4.85
N GLN A 84 -14.83 -10.68 -4.78
CA GLN A 84 -15.54 -10.35 -3.54
C GLN A 84 -16.99 -10.81 -3.64
N ALA A 85 -17.50 -11.42 -2.57
CA ALA A 85 -18.90 -11.73 -2.39
C ALA A 85 -19.41 -11.05 -1.12
N ARG A 86 -20.48 -10.26 -1.23
CA ARG A 86 -21.10 -9.53 -0.12
C ARG A 86 -22.60 -9.39 -0.38
N ALA A 87 -23.44 -9.64 0.62
CA ALA A 87 -24.90 -9.50 0.53
C ALA A 87 -25.55 -10.28 -0.65
N GLY A 88 -24.97 -11.42 -1.05
CA GLY A 88 -25.43 -12.20 -2.20
C GLY A 88 -24.95 -11.70 -3.57
N GLU A 89 -24.25 -10.57 -3.62
CA GLU A 89 -23.66 -10.05 -4.85
C GLU A 89 -22.19 -10.48 -4.96
N THR A 90 -21.72 -10.69 -6.19
CA THR A 90 -20.30 -10.92 -6.50
C THR A 90 -19.77 -9.78 -7.34
N GLY A 91 -18.55 -9.32 -7.05
CA GLY A 91 -17.84 -8.39 -7.93
C GLY A 91 -16.33 -8.59 -7.88
N TYR A 92 -15.62 -7.82 -8.70
CA TYR A 92 -14.18 -7.97 -8.89
C TYR A 92 -13.44 -6.67 -8.61
N ALA A 93 -12.28 -6.77 -7.99
CA ALA A 93 -11.40 -5.64 -7.74
C ALA A 93 -10.00 -5.90 -8.28
N LEU A 94 -9.30 -4.83 -8.65
CA LEU A 94 -7.96 -4.88 -9.19
C LEU A 94 -7.07 -3.89 -8.45
N ALA A 95 -5.84 -4.30 -8.19
CA ALA A 95 -4.78 -3.40 -7.78
C ALA A 95 -3.51 -3.67 -8.59
N ALA A 96 -2.78 -2.60 -8.95
CA ALA A 96 -1.50 -2.69 -9.64
C ALA A 96 -0.47 -1.73 -9.03
N ASN A 97 0.80 -2.11 -9.02
CA ASN A 97 1.93 -1.25 -8.65
C ASN A 97 3.13 -1.55 -9.54
N ALA A 98 3.76 -0.52 -10.08
CA ALA A 98 4.97 -0.64 -10.87
C ALA A 98 5.95 0.48 -10.48
N ALA A 99 7.19 0.13 -10.21
CA ALA A 99 8.20 1.09 -9.76
C ALA A 99 9.57 0.75 -10.33
N ARG A 100 10.37 1.78 -10.58
CA ARG A 100 11.76 1.64 -10.97
C ARG A 100 12.62 2.66 -10.24
N ALA A 101 13.59 2.15 -9.49
CA ALA A 101 14.59 2.95 -8.81
C ALA A 101 15.98 2.79 -9.43
N ARG A 102 16.76 3.86 -9.38
CA ARG A 102 18.13 3.90 -9.87
C ARG A 102 18.97 4.85 -9.00
N ARG A 103 20.23 4.46 -8.74
CA ARG A 103 21.22 5.38 -8.18
C ARG A 103 21.48 6.57 -9.10
N ILE A 104 21.50 7.77 -8.54
CA ILE A 104 21.85 9.02 -9.20
C ILE A 104 23.11 9.55 -8.50
N GLY A 105 24.27 9.41 -9.15
CA GLY A 105 25.56 9.72 -8.54
C GLY A 105 25.90 8.81 -7.36
N GLU A 106 26.76 9.26 -6.46
CA GLU A 106 27.18 8.44 -5.32
C GLU A 106 26.21 8.48 -4.14
N ARG A 107 25.45 9.56 -4.01
CA ARG A 107 24.72 9.88 -2.77
C ARG A 107 23.21 9.96 -2.93
N ALA A 108 22.69 9.77 -4.14
CA ALA A 108 21.27 9.82 -4.37
C ALA A 108 20.75 8.58 -5.09
N ALA A 109 19.44 8.36 -4.96
CA ALA A 109 18.68 7.40 -5.73
C ALA A 109 17.32 8.02 -6.08
N GLY A 110 16.94 7.94 -7.35
CA GLY A 110 15.61 8.33 -7.81
C GLY A 110 14.75 7.09 -8.02
N GLU A 111 13.45 7.24 -7.79
CA GLU A 111 12.43 6.25 -8.13
C GLU A 111 11.31 6.95 -8.90
N ILE A 112 10.81 6.29 -9.92
CA ILE A 112 9.56 6.62 -10.58
C ILE A 112 8.63 5.43 -10.47
N GLY A 113 7.34 5.66 -10.34
CA GLY A 113 6.39 4.56 -10.31
C GLY A 113 4.95 5.00 -10.50
N PHE A 114 4.08 4.01 -10.40
CA PHE A 114 2.65 4.13 -10.57
C PHE A 114 1.96 3.08 -9.72
N PHE A 115 0.83 3.42 -9.13
CA PHE A 115 -0.07 2.45 -8.53
C PHE A 115 -1.52 2.72 -8.92
N TYR A 116 -2.34 1.69 -8.81
CA TYR A 116 -3.75 1.69 -9.16
C TYR A 116 -4.53 0.80 -8.19
N TYR A 117 -5.72 1.26 -7.81
CA TYR A 117 -6.75 0.53 -7.08
C TYR A 117 -8.09 0.80 -7.75
N SER A 118 -8.84 -0.26 -8.06
CA SER A 118 -10.17 -0.14 -8.64
C SER A 118 -11.15 0.56 -7.70
N GLY A 119 -12.14 1.23 -8.29
CA GLY A 119 -13.24 1.85 -7.58
C GLY A 119 -14.46 0.95 -7.51
N GLU A 120 -15.56 1.51 -7.00
CA GLU A 120 -16.87 0.85 -7.00
C GLU A 120 -17.61 1.23 -8.29
N GLY A 121 -18.11 0.22 -9.00
CA GLY A 121 -18.90 0.36 -10.23
C GLY A 121 -19.90 -0.79 -10.37
N GLU A 122 -20.52 -0.95 -11.54
CA GLU A 122 -21.59 -1.93 -11.74
C GLU A 122 -21.14 -3.39 -11.48
N ASN A 123 -19.94 -3.76 -11.93
CA ASN A 123 -19.34 -5.09 -11.71
C ASN A 123 -17.96 -5.02 -11.04
N THR A 124 -17.48 -3.80 -10.77
CA THR A 124 -16.19 -3.53 -10.15
C THR A 124 -16.41 -3.19 -8.69
N ARG A 125 -15.59 -3.75 -7.81
CA ARG A 125 -15.58 -3.43 -6.39
C ARG A 125 -14.32 -2.67 -6.04
N ALA A 126 -14.42 -1.87 -4.99
CA ALA A 126 -13.27 -1.32 -4.33
C ALA A 126 -12.29 -2.40 -3.86
N PHE A 127 -11.02 -2.28 -4.21
CA PHE A 127 -10.01 -3.25 -3.78
C PHE A 127 -9.79 -3.20 -2.26
N ARG A 128 -9.99 -4.33 -1.56
CA ARG A 128 -9.72 -4.47 -0.12
C ARG A 128 -8.36 -5.14 0.08
N SER A 129 -7.36 -4.37 0.52
CA SER A 129 -6.00 -4.91 0.76
C SER A 129 -6.02 -5.92 1.93
N PRO A 130 -5.72 -7.21 1.68
CA PRO A 130 -5.92 -8.25 2.68
C PRO A 130 -5.00 -8.14 3.91
N PHE A 131 -3.87 -7.41 3.83
CA PHE A 131 -2.92 -7.29 4.95
C PHE A 131 -2.24 -5.92 5.09
N GLY A 132 -2.79 -4.85 4.52
CA GLY A 132 -2.22 -3.50 4.64
C GLY A 132 -0.77 -3.33 4.16
N ARG A 133 -0.20 -4.34 3.48
CA ARG A 133 1.17 -4.37 2.95
C ARG A 133 1.31 -3.82 1.52
N TRP A 134 0.19 -3.44 0.91
CA TRP A 134 0.21 -2.67 -0.32
C TRP A 134 0.66 -1.25 -0.03
N PRO A 135 1.41 -0.60 -0.95
CA PRO A 135 2.19 0.58 -0.60
C PRO A 135 1.27 1.68 -0.03
N LYS A 136 1.39 1.88 1.28
CA LYS A 136 0.80 2.99 2.01
C LYS A 136 1.73 4.17 1.84
N TRP A 137 1.39 5.07 0.92
CA TRP A 137 2.24 6.22 0.59
C TRP A 137 2.21 7.30 1.67
N SER A 138 1.05 7.48 2.31
CA SER A 138 0.84 8.40 3.42
C SER A 138 -0.19 7.81 4.38
N GLU A 139 0.09 7.89 5.68
CA GLU A 139 -0.87 7.52 6.72
C GLU A 139 -1.86 8.67 7.00
N MET A 140 -1.48 9.92 6.72
CA MET A 140 -2.31 11.10 7.01
C MET A 140 -3.28 11.47 5.89
N TRP A 141 -2.86 11.40 4.63
CA TRP A 141 -3.71 11.67 3.46
C TRP A 141 -4.92 10.72 3.40
N VAL A 142 -4.74 9.50 3.90
CA VAL A 142 -5.84 8.55 4.04
C VAL A 142 -6.98 9.10 4.91
N TYR A 143 -6.69 9.95 5.89
CA TYR A 143 -7.72 10.57 6.73
C TYR A 143 -8.44 11.73 6.03
N SER A 144 -7.84 12.39 5.04
CA SER A 144 -8.58 13.38 4.24
C SER A 144 -9.64 12.73 3.36
N LEU A 145 -9.51 11.43 3.06
CA LEU A 145 -10.47 10.66 2.27
C LEU A 145 -11.65 10.09 3.08
N ILE A 146 -11.73 10.36 4.40
CA ILE A 146 -12.81 9.81 5.25
C ILE A 146 -14.21 10.15 4.71
N GLY A 147 -14.39 11.32 4.09
CA GLY A 147 -15.67 11.78 3.55
C GLY A 147 -16.20 10.98 2.36
N GLU A 148 -15.38 10.15 1.72
CA GLU A 148 -15.73 9.45 0.47
C GLU A 148 -16.18 7.99 0.66
N GLY A 149 -16.15 7.46 1.88
CA GLY A 149 -16.47 6.05 2.13
C GLY A 149 -16.04 5.49 3.49
N GLY A 150 -15.49 6.35 4.36
CA GLY A 150 -14.99 5.98 5.69
C GLY A 150 -13.45 5.94 5.77
N PRO A 151 -12.90 5.80 6.99
CA PRO A 151 -11.45 5.79 7.20
C PRO A 151 -10.78 4.63 6.48
N ALA A 152 -9.63 4.91 5.86
CA ALA A 152 -8.72 3.91 5.29
C ALA A 152 -9.10 3.22 3.98
N GLN A 153 -10.02 3.78 3.18
CA GLN A 153 -10.34 3.18 1.88
C GLN A 153 -9.34 3.60 0.78
N TRP A 154 -8.35 2.73 0.56
CA TRP A 154 -7.47 2.74 -0.62
C TRP A 154 -8.21 2.20 -1.86
N GLN A 155 -9.32 2.83 -2.22
CA GLN A 155 -10.14 2.46 -3.36
C GLN A 155 -10.17 3.60 -4.37
N ASN A 156 -10.48 3.26 -5.61
CA ASN A 156 -10.67 4.23 -6.69
C ASN A 156 -9.51 5.24 -6.75
N LEU A 157 -8.29 4.73 -6.85
CA LEU A 157 -7.10 5.55 -6.77
C LEU A 157 -6.05 5.09 -7.77
N ALA A 158 -5.66 5.98 -8.67
CA ALA A 158 -4.53 5.80 -9.57
C ALA A 158 -3.54 6.94 -9.35
N SER A 159 -2.23 6.68 -9.31
CA SER A 159 -1.27 7.77 -9.17
C SER A 159 0.11 7.44 -9.72
N PRO A 160 0.63 8.22 -10.68
CA PRO A 160 2.06 8.26 -10.92
C PRO A 160 2.75 9.00 -9.77
N TYR A 161 3.98 8.60 -9.48
CA TYR A 161 4.80 9.25 -8.48
C TYR A 161 6.27 9.28 -8.86
N VAL A 162 6.97 10.25 -8.27
CA VAL A 162 8.43 10.37 -8.32
C VAL A 162 8.95 10.53 -6.90
N SER A 163 10.06 9.87 -6.61
CA SER A 163 10.74 9.98 -5.33
C SER A 163 12.24 10.17 -5.52
N LEU A 164 12.84 11.00 -4.68
CA LEU A 164 14.28 11.21 -4.61
C LEU A 164 14.73 10.95 -3.18
N ARG A 165 15.70 10.05 -3.01
CA ARG A 165 16.39 9.82 -1.75
C ARG A 165 17.82 10.31 -1.86
N VAL A 166 18.27 11.09 -0.87
CA VAL A 166 19.63 11.62 -0.78
C VAL A 166 20.22 11.28 0.59
N ALA A 167 21.47 10.82 0.60
CA ALA A 167 22.31 10.71 1.78
C ALA A 167 23.25 11.94 1.79
N PRO A 168 22.87 13.04 2.46
CA PRO A 168 23.44 14.36 2.18
C PRO A 168 24.94 14.47 2.53
N LEU A 169 25.46 13.66 3.45
CA LEU A 169 26.78 13.90 4.06
C LEU A 169 27.59 12.59 4.10
N GLY A 170 28.38 12.36 3.06
CA GLY A 170 29.40 11.32 3.05
C GLY A 170 30.71 11.85 3.62
N GLY A 171 31.20 11.26 4.71
CA GLY A 171 32.49 11.57 5.33
C GLY A 171 32.44 11.74 6.85
N ASP A 172 31.33 12.20 7.40
CA ASP A 172 31.14 12.36 8.86
C ASP A 172 30.35 11.17 9.44
N PRO A 173 30.88 10.42 10.43
CA PRO A 173 30.21 9.27 11.06
C PRO A 173 28.87 9.59 11.73
N LEU A 174 28.64 10.84 12.14
CA LEU A 174 27.38 11.30 12.72
C LEU A 174 26.35 11.60 11.62
N LEU A 175 26.79 12.17 10.49
CA LEU A 175 25.90 12.62 9.42
C LEU A 175 25.64 11.56 8.34
N ALA A 176 26.48 10.52 8.26
CA ALA A 176 26.22 9.30 7.48
C ALA A 176 24.94 8.56 7.91
N ARG A 177 24.34 8.99 9.02
CA ARG A 177 23.12 8.47 9.62
C ARG A 177 21.86 9.20 9.18
N LEU A 178 22.00 10.23 8.34
CA LEU A 178 20.90 11.03 7.80
C LEU A 178 20.51 10.53 6.41
N ALA A 179 19.21 10.34 6.20
CA ALA A 179 18.61 10.11 4.90
C ALA A 179 17.44 11.07 4.71
N LEU A 180 17.45 11.81 3.61
CA LEU A 180 16.35 12.65 3.17
C LEU A 180 15.63 11.96 2.01
N GLN A 181 14.31 11.91 2.05
CA GLN A 181 13.50 11.41 0.94
C GLN A 181 12.38 12.41 0.64
N GLY A 182 12.34 12.90 -0.58
CA GLY A 182 11.21 13.66 -1.12
C GLY A 182 10.40 12.79 -2.07
N SER A 183 9.08 12.90 -2.05
CA SER A 183 8.19 12.20 -2.99
C SER A 183 7.03 13.11 -3.40
N VAL A 184 6.61 13.00 -4.65
CA VAL A 184 5.46 13.71 -5.20
C VAL A 184 4.59 12.71 -5.95
N LEU A 185 3.27 12.78 -5.72
CA LEU A 185 2.27 11.91 -6.31
C LEU A 185 1.12 12.77 -6.84
N VAL A 186 0.56 12.37 -7.98
CA VAL A 186 -0.63 13.01 -8.58
C VAL A 186 -1.78 12.02 -8.53
N PRO A 187 -2.58 12.00 -7.46
CA PRO A 187 -3.69 11.07 -7.32
C PRO A 187 -4.86 11.39 -8.28
N TYR A 188 -5.47 10.35 -8.84
CA TYR A 188 -6.66 10.40 -9.66
C TYR A 188 -7.71 9.40 -9.15
N ALA A 189 -9.00 9.72 -9.32
CA ALA A 189 -10.13 8.81 -9.17
C ALA A 189 -10.45 8.15 -10.53
N PRO A 190 -9.87 6.99 -10.88
CA PRO A 190 -10.02 6.39 -12.21
C PRO A 190 -11.47 6.08 -12.61
N GLU A 191 -12.37 5.87 -11.64
CA GLU A 191 -13.78 5.57 -11.89
C GLU A 191 -14.70 6.63 -11.27
N PRO A 192 -15.79 7.03 -11.95
CA PRO A 192 -16.08 6.79 -13.38
C PRO A 192 -15.32 7.74 -14.33
N THR A 193 -14.67 8.78 -13.81
CA THR A 193 -14.34 9.99 -14.59
C THR A 193 -12.85 10.37 -14.67
N TRP A 194 -11.94 9.61 -14.04
CA TRP A 194 -10.51 10.00 -13.94
C TRP A 194 -10.31 11.39 -13.34
N GLU A 195 -11.06 11.70 -12.28
CA GLU A 195 -11.03 13.01 -11.63
C GLU A 195 -9.69 13.23 -10.90
N ASP A 196 -9.10 14.42 -11.07
CA ASP A 196 -7.88 14.82 -10.37
C ASP A 196 -8.18 15.01 -8.87
N ARG A 197 -7.36 14.40 -8.01
CA ARG A 197 -7.42 14.55 -6.53
C ARG A 197 -6.32 15.47 -6.00
N GLY A 198 -5.70 16.22 -6.91
CA GLY A 198 -4.68 17.22 -6.71
C GLY A 198 -3.27 16.65 -6.57
N LEU A 199 -2.45 17.26 -5.73
CA LEU A 199 -1.04 16.93 -5.58
C LEU A 199 -0.75 16.53 -4.15
N LEU A 200 -0.06 15.41 -3.95
CA LEU A 200 0.49 15.03 -2.65
C LEU A 200 2.02 15.14 -2.72
N ALA A 201 2.60 15.97 -1.86
CA ALA A 201 4.03 16.05 -1.65
C ALA A 201 4.39 15.54 -0.26
N LYS A 202 5.49 14.80 -0.17
CA LYS A 202 5.99 14.20 1.06
C LYS A 202 7.48 14.45 1.20
N LEU A 203 7.90 14.85 2.40
CA LEU A 203 9.30 14.96 2.79
C LEU A 203 9.51 14.14 4.05
N GLU A 204 10.48 13.24 4.00
CA GLU A 204 10.85 12.38 5.12
C GLU A 204 12.34 12.54 5.43
N LEU A 205 12.64 12.89 6.67
CA LEU A 205 13.99 12.91 7.21
C LEU A 205 14.13 11.78 8.22
N ARG A 206 15.07 10.86 7.97
CA ARG A 206 15.43 9.79 8.91
C ARG A 206 16.82 10.05 9.46
N ALA A 207 16.96 9.92 10.77
CA ALA A 207 18.22 10.05 11.48
C ALA A 207 18.45 8.86 12.41
N ARG A 208 19.60 8.20 12.33
CA ARG A 208 20.03 7.27 13.40
C ARG A 208 20.87 8.03 14.41
N VAL A 209 20.35 8.25 15.61
CA VAL A 209 21.03 9.05 16.63
C VAL A 209 22.17 8.25 17.27
N ARG A 210 21.88 7.01 17.68
CA ARG A 210 22.83 6.04 18.26
C ARG A 210 22.38 4.60 17.98
N PRO A 211 23.18 3.56 18.25
CA PRO A 211 22.71 2.18 18.16
C PRO A 211 21.40 1.99 18.95
N GLY A 212 20.38 1.46 18.30
CA GLY A 212 19.06 1.26 18.89
C GLY A 212 18.14 2.49 18.94
N VAL A 213 18.60 3.69 18.57
CA VAL A 213 17.75 4.90 18.55
C VAL A 213 17.76 5.54 17.17
N ALA A 214 16.55 5.64 16.59
CA ALA A 214 16.30 6.35 15.35
C ALA A 214 15.22 7.42 15.58
N ALA A 215 15.34 8.53 14.87
CA ALA A 215 14.34 9.57 14.78
C ALA A 215 13.89 9.67 13.31
N HIS A 216 12.62 10.04 13.11
CA HIS A 216 12.11 10.40 11.81
C HIS A 216 11.24 11.65 11.93
N LEU A 217 11.30 12.51 10.93
CA LEU A 217 10.38 13.61 10.73
C LEU A 217 9.69 13.37 9.39
N LEU A 218 8.36 13.42 9.41
CA LEU A 218 7.52 13.33 8.23
C LEU A 218 6.78 14.64 8.07
N TRP A 219 6.89 15.25 6.90
CA TRP A 219 6.10 16.40 6.50
C TRP A 219 5.36 16.04 5.22
N GLU A 220 4.06 16.34 5.18
CA GLU A 220 3.19 16.08 4.04
C GLU A 220 2.41 17.35 3.72
N TRP A 221 2.24 17.61 2.42
CA TRP A 221 1.48 18.72 1.89
C TRP A 221 0.57 18.23 0.77
N HIS A 222 -0.68 18.66 0.79
CA HIS A 222 -1.70 18.24 -0.18
C HIS A 222 -2.44 19.45 -0.72
N THR A 223 -2.79 19.40 -2.01
CA THR A 223 -3.70 20.35 -2.66
C THR A 223 -4.95 19.59 -3.11
N SER A 224 -6.13 20.16 -2.89
CA SER A 224 -7.41 19.71 -3.46
C SER A 224 -7.71 20.44 -4.76
#